data_AF-A0A4R7FLA1-F1
#
_entry.id   AF-A0A4R7FLA1-F1
#
_cell.length_a   1.000
_cell.length_b   1.000
_cell.length_c   1.000
_cell.angle_alpha   90.00
_cell.angle_beta   90.00
_cell.angle_gamma   90.00
#
_symmetry.space_group_name_H-M   'P 1'
#
loop_
_entity.id
_entity.type
_entity.pdbx_description
1 polymer ?
#
loop_
_entity_poly.entity_id
_entity_poly.type
_entity_poly.pdbx_seq_one_letter_code
_entity_poly.pdbx_strand_id
1 'polypeptide(L)'
;MAGAVEPVEIRTAAGVLAVHEFGAGVPTVLWHGHWVDGSSWGYVLPALLPGRRLLVVDAPGWGRSGRLESGAGPTELVDAADRVAEDLAPGTPVDWVGVGWGGRIGLELAARFPRRVRSVIAAMADPGPMPDEERRAVLRILRRLRIVGPVGAVGRAIVADQLSPASGTEPQTVGSILDALLLAGRMRAAASVLRFDVRRPDVTGLLPRLTAPLLLVAGDATSPCRPTARPPQRHLRPSRG
;
A
#
# COMPACT_ATOMS: atom_id res chain seq x y z
N MET A 1 3.78 -14.23 -15.19
CA MET A 1 4.20 -13.00 -15.91
C MET A 1 5.30 -13.36 -16.89
N ALA A 2 5.06 -13.20 -18.20
CA ALA A 2 6.05 -13.45 -19.25
C ALA A 2 7.02 -12.25 -19.35
N GLY A 3 8.32 -12.52 -19.30
CA GLY A 3 9.41 -11.53 -19.45
C GLY A 3 9.58 -10.62 -18.23
N ALA A 4 10.18 -11.13 -17.14
CA ALA A 4 10.50 -10.29 -15.99
C ALA A 4 11.58 -9.28 -16.38
N VAL A 5 11.19 -8.02 -16.56
CA VAL A 5 12.12 -6.89 -16.45
C VAL A 5 12.58 -6.88 -15.00
N GLU A 6 13.89 -6.93 -14.77
CA GLU A 6 14.45 -6.80 -13.42
C GLU A 6 13.96 -5.49 -12.79
N PRO A 7 13.48 -5.51 -11.52
CA PRO A 7 12.99 -4.31 -10.89
C PRO A 7 14.13 -3.31 -10.71
N VAL A 8 13.79 -2.03 -10.77
CA VAL A 8 14.70 -0.96 -10.38
C VAL A 8 14.81 -0.95 -8.86
N GLU A 9 16.05 -1.05 -8.36
CA GLU A 9 16.32 -1.01 -6.93
C GLU A 9 16.56 0.43 -6.44
N ILE A 10 15.76 0.88 -5.48
CA ILE A 10 15.90 2.18 -4.82
C ILE A 10 16.37 1.97 -3.38
N ARG A 11 17.53 2.51 -3.04
CA ARG A 11 18.07 2.45 -1.67
C ARG A 11 17.44 3.54 -0.81
N THR A 12 16.88 3.17 0.34
CA THR A 12 16.18 4.10 1.23
C THR A 12 16.52 3.81 2.70
N ALA A 13 16.10 4.71 3.60
CA ALA A 13 16.21 4.49 5.05
C ALA A 13 15.32 3.33 5.56
N ALA A 14 14.33 2.90 4.77
CA ALA A 14 13.47 1.76 5.10
C ALA A 14 14.02 0.40 4.62
N GLY A 15 15.06 0.43 3.78
CA GLY A 15 15.62 -0.72 3.07
C GLY A 15 15.70 -0.49 1.56
N VAL A 16 16.15 -1.51 0.82
CA VAL A 16 16.11 -1.50 -0.64
C VAL A 16 14.69 -1.81 -1.11
N LEU A 17 14.11 -0.93 -1.93
CA LEU A 17 12.81 -1.13 -2.57
C LEU A 17 13.01 -1.61 -3.99
N ALA A 18 12.32 -2.68 -4.37
CA ALA A 18 12.16 -3.11 -5.75
C ALA A 18 10.95 -2.39 -6.35
N VAL A 19 11.17 -1.75 -7.50
CA VAL A 19 10.13 -1.07 -8.28
C VAL A 19 10.03 -1.68 -9.66
N HIS A 20 8.87 -2.22 -9.98
CA HIS A 20 8.59 -2.83 -11.29
C HIS A 20 7.93 -1.79 -12.19
N GLU A 21 8.54 -1.54 -13.35
CA GLU A 21 8.09 -0.51 -14.27
C GLU A 21 7.31 -1.08 -15.44
N PHE A 22 6.17 -0.45 -15.77
CA PHE A 22 5.35 -0.84 -16.91
C PHE A 22 4.82 0.38 -17.67
N GLY A 23 4.78 0.28 -19.00
CA GLY A 23 4.23 1.32 -19.86
C GLY A 23 5.08 2.59 -19.92
N ALA A 24 4.47 3.66 -20.44
CA ALA A 24 5.09 4.97 -20.62
C ALA A 24 4.02 6.06 -20.51
N GLY A 25 4.43 7.26 -20.09
CA GLY A 25 3.52 8.40 -19.92
C GLY A 25 3.58 8.95 -18.50
N VAL A 26 2.41 9.28 -17.94
CA VAL A 26 2.33 9.88 -16.61
C VAL A 26 2.88 8.91 -15.55
N PRO A 27 3.86 9.30 -14.73
CA PRO A 27 4.34 8.46 -13.64
C PRO A 27 3.24 8.25 -12.60
N THR A 28 2.90 6.99 -12.35
CA THR A 28 1.85 6.57 -11.42
C THR A 28 2.42 5.51 -10.48
N VAL A 29 2.55 5.82 -9.19
CA VAL A 29 3.03 4.89 -8.17
C VAL A 29 1.88 4.02 -7.69
N LEU A 30 2.09 2.70 -7.71
CA LEU A 30 1.16 1.71 -7.18
C LEU A 30 1.76 1.06 -5.93
N TRP A 31 1.14 1.29 -4.76
CA TRP A 31 1.64 0.80 -3.48
C TRP A 31 0.67 -0.19 -2.83
N HIS A 32 1.11 -1.45 -2.68
CA HIS A 32 0.26 -2.55 -2.24
C HIS A 32 -0.22 -2.42 -0.78
N GLY A 33 -1.20 -3.25 -0.39
CA GLY A 33 -1.70 -3.38 0.98
C GLY A 33 -0.83 -4.27 1.88
N HIS A 34 -1.17 -4.42 3.14
CA HIS A 34 -0.48 -5.37 4.02
C HIS A 34 -0.79 -6.82 3.60
N TRP A 35 0.03 -7.79 4.00
CA TRP A 35 -0.07 -9.23 3.65
C TRP A 35 0.15 -9.61 2.17
N VAL A 36 0.25 -8.64 1.28
CA VAL A 36 0.47 -8.83 -0.16
C VAL A 36 1.72 -8.07 -0.60
N ASP A 37 2.09 -8.22 -1.88
CA ASP A 37 3.17 -7.49 -2.53
C ASP A 37 2.69 -6.87 -3.87
N GLY A 38 3.62 -6.34 -4.66
CA GLY A 38 3.34 -5.69 -5.95
C GLY A 38 2.60 -6.58 -6.96
N SER A 39 2.69 -7.91 -6.84
CA SER A 39 1.97 -8.83 -7.73
C SER A 39 0.44 -8.71 -7.61
N SER A 40 -0.07 -8.19 -6.48
CA SER A 40 -1.50 -7.94 -6.25
C SER A 40 -2.11 -6.96 -7.26
N TRP A 41 -1.30 -6.09 -7.88
CA TRP A 41 -1.76 -5.16 -8.92
C TRP A 41 -2.06 -5.85 -10.26
N GLY A 42 -1.65 -7.10 -10.46
CA GLY A 42 -1.71 -7.81 -11.74
C GLY A 42 -3.08 -7.75 -12.45
N TYR A 43 -4.18 -7.81 -11.70
CA TYR A 43 -5.54 -7.77 -12.25
C TYR A 43 -5.96 -6.38 -12.79
N VAL A 44 -5.40 -5.30 -12.24
CA VAL A 44 -5.76 -3.93 -12.62
C VAL A 44 -4.70 -3.26 -13.50
N LEU A 45 -3.49 -3.81 -13.58
CA LEU A 45 -2.42 -3.30 -14.44
C LEU A 45 -2.90 -3.05 -15.88
N PRO A 46 -3.56 -3.99 -16.59
CA PRO A 46 -3.98 -3.74 -17.98
C PRO A 46 -4.92 -2.54 -18.15
N ALA A 47 -5.80 -2.31 -17.17
CA ALA A 47 -6.74 -1.19 -17.19
C ALA A 47 -6.06 0.15 -16.87
N LEU A 48 -4.99 0.13 -16.09
CA LEU A 48 -4.24 1.32 -15.69
C LEU A 48 -3.10 1.68 -16.65
N LEU A 49 -2.64 0.76 -17.51
CA LEU A 49 -1.51 1.01 -18.39
C LEU A 49 -1.71 2.12 -19.44
N PRO A 50 -2.88 2.31 -20.07
CA PRO A 50 -3.02 3.29 -21.15
C PRO A 50 -2.65 4.72 -20.72
N GLY A 51 -1.61 5.28 -21.36
CA GLY A 51 -1.12 6.64 -21.11
C GLY A 51 -0.35 6.85 -19.81
N ARG A 52 -0.01 5.78 -19.09
CA ARG A 52 0.63 5.83 -17.78
C ARG A 52 1.91 4.99 -17.76
N ARG A 53 2.91 5.49 -17.04
CA ARG A 53 4.07 4.73 -16.59
C ARG A 53 3.81 4.28 -15.17
N LEU A 54 3.50 3.00 -14.99
CA LEU A 54 3.18 2.42 -13.70
C LEU A 54 4.47 2.01 -12.99
N LEU A 55 4.65 2.50 -11.76
CA LEU A 55 5.75 2.20 -10.86
C LEU A 55 5.18 1.35 -9.71
N VAL A 56 5.24 0.03 -9.85
CA VAL A 56 4.71 -0.91 -8.86
C VAL A 56 5.77 -1.15 -7.80
N VAL A 57 5.51 -0.71 -6.58
CA VAL A 57 6.49 -0.78 -5.48
C VAL A 57 6.21 -1.99 -4.60
N ASP A 58 7.22 -2.82 -4.39
CA ASP A 58 7.24 -3.78 -3.30
C ASP A 58 7.71 -3.07 -2.01
N ALA A 59 6.92 -3.12 -0.93
CA ALA A 59 7.28 -2.53 0.35
C ALA A 59 8.43 -3.30 1.03
N PRO A 60 9.15 -2.71 2.00
CA PRO A 60 10.25 -3.40 2.67
C PRO A 60 9.82 -4.73 3.29
N GLY A 61 10.54 -5.79 2.96
CA GLY A 61 10.26 -7.16 3.38
C GLY A 61 9.22 -7.92 2.54
N TRP A 62 8.75 -7.36 1.43
CA TRP A 62 7.77 -7.96 0.51
C TRP A 62 8.30 -8.09 -0.91
N GLY A 63 7.73 -9.01 -1.69
CA GLY A 63 8.08 -9.20 -3.10
C GLY A 63 9.58 -9.34 -3.33
N ARG A 64 10.13 -8.49 -4.21
CA ARG A 64 11.56 -8.41 -4.53
C ARG A 64 12.34 -7.40 -3.68
N SER A 65 11.66 -6.66 -2.80
CA SER A 65 12.32 -5.70 -1.92
C SER A 65 13.20 -6.38 -0.88
N GLY A 66 14.22 -5.63 -0.46
CA GLY A 66 15.17 -6.05 0.55
C GLY A 66 14.54 -6.18 1.94
N ARG A 67 15.39 -6.54 2.90
CA ARG A 67 15.01 -6.58 4.31
C ARG A 67 14.74 -5.16 4.81
N LEU A 68 13.91 -5.08 5.85
CA LEU A 68 13.67 -3.85 6.58
C LEU A 68 14.94 -3.45 7.35
N GLU A 69 15.31 -2.18 7.26
CA GLU A 69 16.36 -1.62 8.10
C GLU A 69 15.96 -1.63 9.59
N SER A 70 16.92 -1.79 10.49
CA SER A 70 16.65 -2.06 11.91
C SER A 70 15.79 -0.97 12.58
N GLY A 71 16.00 0.30 12.22
CA GLY A 71 15.28 1.48 12.71
C GLY A 71 14.07 1.91 11.88
N ALA A 72 13.75 1.23 10.77
CA ALA A 72 12.68 1.67 9.88
C ALA A 72 11.29 1.59 10.53
N GLY A 73 10.62 2.73 10.64
CA GLY A 73 9.23 2.89 11.05
C GLY A 73 8.36 3.53 9.97
N PRO A 74 7.14 3.96 10.32
CA PRO A 74 6.21 4.58 9.37
C PRO A 74 6.77 5.82 8.68
N THR A 75 7.53 6.65 9.39
CA THR A 75 8.14 7.87 8.83
C THR A 75 9.19 7.54 7.77
N GLU A 76 10.10 6.61 8.05
CA GLU A 76 11.11 6.17 7.09
C GLU A 76 10.48 5.52 5.85
N LEU A 77 9.31 4.89 6.00
CA LEU A 77 8.56 4.32 4.88
C LEU A 77 7.98 5.42 3.95
N VAL A 78 7.53 6.53 4.51
CA VAL A 78 7.08 7.69 3.72
C VAL A 78 8.26 8.39 3.05
N ASP A 79 9.40 8.48 3.73
CA ASP A 79 10.62 9.03 3.12
C ASP A 79 11.13 8.13 1.98
N ALA A 80 11.00 6.81 2.14
CA ALA A 80 11.29 5.84 1.09
C ALA A 80 10.35 6.01 -0.12
N ALA A 81 9.07 6.29 0.12
CA ALA A 81 8.11 6.60 -0.93
C ALA A 81 8.43 7.91 -1.68
N ASP A 82 8.82 8.97 -0.96
CA ASP A 82 9.29 10.21 -1.58
C ASP A 82 10.53 9.95 -2.45
N ARG A 83 11.46 9.14 -1.95
CA ARG A 83 12.66 8.77 -2.69
C ARG A 83 12.37 8.02 -3.99
N VAL A 84 11.42 7.08 -3.96
CA VAL A 84 10.96 6.40 -5.19
C VAL A 84 10.40 7.40 -6.19
N ALA A 85 9.58 8.35 -5.74
CA ALA A 85 8.98 9.34 -6.63
C ALA A 85 10.00 10.36 -7.17
N GLU A 86 10.99 10.80 -6.37
CA GLU A 86 12.08 11.66 -6.84
C GLU A 86 12.98 10.93 -7.84
N ASP A 87 13.46 9.73 -7.51
CA ASP A 87 14.48 9.05 -8.31
C ASP A 87 13.91 8.55 -9.65
N LEU A 88 12.64 8.12 -9.66
CA LEU A 88 12.00 7.57 -10.86
C LEU A 88 11.17 8.60 -11.63
N ALA A 89 10.81 9.73 -11.04
CA ALA A 89 10.08 10.82 -11.70
C ALA A 89 10.63 12.20 -11.30
N PRO A 90 11.93 12.47 -11.56
CA PRO A 90 12.58 13.69 -11.11
C PRO A 90 11.89 14.94 -11.67
N GLY A 91 11.57 15.89 -10.79
CA GLY A 91 10.85 17.11 -11.14
C GLY A 91 9.42 16.93 -11.66
N THR A 92 8.89 15.71 -11.70
CA THR A 92 7.56 15.40 -12.24
C THR A 92 6.65 14.85 -11.14
N PRO A 93 5.55 15.55 -10.80
CA PRO A 93 4.62 15.05 -9.80
C PRO A 93 3.97 13.71 -10.24
N VAL A 94 3.87 12.75 -9.33
CA VAL A 94 3.33 11.42 -9.60
C VAL A 94 1.85 11.33 -9.23
N ASP A 95 1.08 10.52 -9.95
CA ASP A 95 -0.18 10.01 -9.41
C ASP A 95 0.11 8.90 -8.41
N TRP A 96 -0.61 8.88 -7.30
CA TRP A 96 -0.47 7.85 -6.28
C TRP A 96 -1.72 6.98 -6.20
N VAL A 97 -1.56 5.67 -6.22
CA VAL A 97 -2.63 4.70 -5.97
C VAL A 97 -2.15 3.73 -4.91
N GLY A 98 -2.84 3.69 -3.77
CA GLY A 98 -2.45 2.85 -2.66
C GLY A 98 -3.62 2.17 -1.97
N VAL A 99 -3.37 0.96 -1.47
CA VAL A 99 -4.36 0.17 -0.71
C VAL A 99 -3.90 0.05 0.75
N GLY A 100 -4.81 0.22 1.70
CA GLY A 100 -4.52 0.09 3.14
C GLY A 100 -3.38 1.01 3.57
N TRP A 101 -2.29 0.42 4.08
CA TRP A 101 -1.09 1.16 4.46
C TRP A 101 -0.45 1.96 3.30
N GLY A 102 -0.59 1.50 2.04
CA GLY A 102 -0.08 2.16 0.84
C GLY A 102 -0.88 3.41 0.51
N GLY A 103 -2.19 3.39 0.76
CA GLY A 103 -3.02 4.59 0.66
C GLY A 103 -2.63 5.61 1.73
N ARG A 104 -2.36 5.15 2.95
CA ARG A 104 -1.93 5.98 4.07
C ARG A 104 -0.58 6.67 3.82
N ILE A 105 0.38 5.94 3.25
CA ILE A 105 1.67 6.49 2.78
C ILE A 105 1.42 7.60 1.76
N GLY A 106 0.52 7.38 0.79
CA GLY A 106 0.16 8.39 -0.21
C GLY A 106 -0.45 9.66 0.39
N LEU A 107 -1.33 9.53 1.38
CA LEU A 107 -1.90 10.66 2.11
C LEU A 107 -0.81 11.47 2.82
N GLU A 108 0.08 10.79 3.54
CA GLU A 108 1.16 11.45 4.28
C GLU A 108 2.18 12.10 3.32
N LEU A 109 2.55 11.40 2.24
CA LEU A 109 3.44 11.91 1.19
C LEU A 109 2.87 13.17 0.55
N ALA A 110 1.59 13.16 0.16
CA ALA A 110 0.94 14.32 -0.46
C ALA A 110 0.83 15.53 0.49
N ALA A 111 0.69 15.29 1.79
CA ALA A 111 0.64 16.35 2.79
C ALA A 111 2.03 16.94 3.10
N ARG A 112 3.06 16.09 3.15
CA ARG A 112 4.45 16.50 3.45
C ARG A 112 5.17 17.10 2.24
N PHE A 113 4.88 16.59 1.05
CA PHE A 113 5.52 16.95 -0.21
C PHE A 113 4.47 17.28 -1.28
N PRO A 114 3.72 18.39 -1.16
CA PRO A 114 2.58 18.70 -2.03
C PRO A 114 2.96 18.90 -3.51
N ARG A 115 4.24 19.16 -3.81
CA ARG A 115 4.76 19.23 -5.19
C ARG A 115 5.14 17.87 -5.77
N ARG A 116 5.27 16.83 -4.94
CA ARG A 116 5.60 15.47 -5.37
C ARG A 116 4.41 14.72 -5.92
N VAL A 117 3.21 15.03 -5.42
CA VAL A 117 2.01 14.24 -5.70
C VAL A 117 1.00 15.05 -6.49
N ARG A 118 0.65 14.55 -7.68
CA ARG A 118 -0.33 15.13 -8.59
C ARG A 118 -1.76 14.82 -8.18
N SER A 119 -2.02 13.58 -7.78
CA SER A 119 -3.32 13.10 -7.28
C SER A 119 -3.13 11.86 -6.41
N VAL A 120 -4.09 11.58 -5.53
CA VAL A 120 -4.08 10.42 -4.64
C VAL A 120 -5.37 9.62 -4.77
N ILE A 121 -5.24 8.32 -4.97
CA ILE A 121 -6.27 7.31 -4.74
C ILE A 121 -5.84 6.50 -3.51
N ALA A 122 -6.61 6.60 -2.44
CA ALA A 122 -6.38 5.85 -1.21
C ALA A 122 -7.58 4.92 -0.97
N ALA A 123 -7.37 3.63 -1.22
CA ALA A 123 -8.38 2.59 -1.09
C ALA A 123 -8.22 1.83 0.22
N MET A 124 -9.31 1.67 0.97
CA MET A 124 -9.34 0.93 2.24
C MET A 124 -8.30 1.45 3.25
N ALA A 125 -7.99 2.74 3.19
CA ALA A 125 -6.87 3.36 3.89
C ALA A 125 -7.38 4.29 4.97
N ASP A 126 -7.54 3.76 6.19
CA ASP A 126 -7.91 4.57 7.35
C ASP A 126 -6.73 5.49 7.74
N PRO A 127 -6.92 6.83 7.76
CA PRO A 127 -5.88 7.77 8.19
C PRO A 127 -5.65 7.74 9.71
N GLY A 128 -6.57 7.17 10.49
CA GLY A 128 -6.46 7.05 11.93
C GLY A 128 -5.51 5.95 12.42
N PRO A 129 -5.31 5.87 13.75
CA PRO A 129 -4.57 4.77 14.34
C PRO A 129 -5.36 3.46 14.20
N MET A 130 -4.67 2.32 14.29
CA MET A 130 -5.34 1.01 14.30
C MET A 130 -6.24 0.88 15.55
N PRO A 131 -7.54 0.59 15.37
CA PRO A 131 -8.44 0.33 16.49
C PRO A 131 -7.91 -0.77 17.41
N ASP A 132 -8.11 -0.62 18.71
CA ASP A 132 -7.54 -1.51 19.73
C ASP A 132 -7.90 -3.00 19.53
N GLU A 133 -9.13 -3.29 19.09
CA GLU A 133 -9.59 -4.65 18.83
C GLU A 133 -8.90 -5.27 17.61
N GLU A 134 -8.87 -4.54 16.49
CA GLU A 134 -8.12 -4.90 15.28
C GLU A 134 -6.66 -5.12 15.61
N ARG A 135 -6.05 -4.20 16.38
CA ARG A 135 -4.66 -4.31 16.85
C ARG A 135 -4.41 -5.60 17.61
N ARG A 136 -5.29 -5.96 18.55
CA ARG A 136 -5.17 -7.23 19.29
C ARG A 136 -5.35 -8.45 18.38
N ALA A 137 -6.24 -8.39 17.39
CA ALA A 137 -6.44 -9.47 16.42
C ALA A 137 -5.19 -9.67 15.55
N VAL A 138 -4.68 -8.60 14.94
CA VAL A 138 -3.47 -8.63 14.11
C VAL A 138 -2.26 -9.08 14.93
N LEU A 139 -2.07 -8.60 16.16
CA LEU A 139 -0.98 -9.05 17.04
C LEU A 139 -1.05 -10.55 17.36
N ARG A 140 -2.25 -11.12 17.52
CA ARG A 140 -2.43 -12.58 17.68
C ARG A 140 -2.04 -13.34 16.42
N ILE A 141 -2.42 -12.85 15.24
CA ILE A 141 -2.02 -13.41 13.94
C ILE A 141 -0.49 -13.37 13.81
N LEU A 142 0.13 -12.21 14.06
CA LEU A 142 1.58 -12.02 13.99
C LEU A 142 2.35 -12.97 14.92
N ARG A 143 1.90 -13.13 16.16
CA ARG A 143 2.52 -14.06 17.12
C ARG A 143 2.48 -15.49 16.59
N ARG A 144 1.34 -15.93 16.05
CA ARG A 144 1.20 -17.30 15.51
C ARG A 144 1.96 -17.48 14.20
N LEU A 145 1.90 -16.52 13.28
CA LEU A 145 2.66 -16.51 12.03
C LEU A 145 4.16 -16.72 12.28
N ARG A 146 4.72 -16.04 13.28
CA ARG A 146 6.14 -16.19 13.66
C ARG A 146 6.48 -17.61 14.12
N ILE A 147 5.55 -18.36 14.69
CA ILE A 147 5.79 -19.71 15.22
C ILE A 147 5.54 -20.76 14.15
N VAL A 148 4.34 -20.76 13.55
CA VAL A 148 3.86 -21.84 12.68
C VAL A 148 3.87 -21.51 11.19
N GLY A 149 4.10 -20.24 10.82
CA GLY A 149 4.02 -19.79 9.41
C GLY A 149 2.58 -19.54 8.93
N PRO A 150 2.39 -19.22 7.63
CA PRO A 150 1.10 -18.84 7.05
C PRO A 150 0.22 -20.05 6.72
N VAL A 151 0.22 -21.09 7.56
CA VAL A 151 -0.49 -22.36 7.31
C VAL A 151 -1.75 -22.49 8.15
N GLY A 152 -2.69 -23.33 7.68
CA GLY A 152 -3.89 -23.70 8.42
C GLY A 152 -4.71 -22.48 8.87
N ALA A 153 -4.98 -22.39 10.17
CA ALA A 153 -5.79 -21.31 10.73
C ALA A 153 -5.14 -19.92 10.60
N VAL A 154 -3.81 -19.82 10.55
CA VAL A 154 -3.12 -18.54 10.37
C VAL A 154 -3.30 -18.03 8.94
N GLY A 155 -3.06 -18.89 7.95
CA GLY A 155 -3.29 -18.55 6.55
C GLY A 155 -4.73 -18.14 6.28
N ARG A 156 -5.70 -18.92 6.78
CA ARG A 156 -7.13 -18.57 6.67
C ARG A 156 -7.49 -17.23 7.31
N ALA A 157 -6.90 -16.92 8.48
CA ALA A 157 -7.15 -15.65 9.14
C ALA A 157 -6.57 -14.46 8.34
N ILE A 158 -5.39 -14.62 7.73
CA ILE A 158 -4.80 -13.58 6.87
C ILE A 158 -5.64 -13.39 5.59
N VAL A 159 -6.10 -14.48 4.97
CA VAL A 159 -6.97 -14.42 3.79
C VAL A 159 -8.30 -13.72 4.12
N ALA A 160 -8.92 -14.07 5.25
CA ALA A 160 -10.16 -13.44 5.70
C ALA A 160 -10.00 -11.96 6.09
N ASP A 161 -8.79 -11.55 6.47
CA ASP A 161 -8.45 -10.13 6.72
C ASP A 161 -8.35 -9.31 5.41
N GLN A 162 -8.03 -9.97 4.29
CA GLN A 162 -7.81 -9.29 3.00
C GLN A 162 -9.00 -9.34 2.05
N LEU A 163 -9.77 -10.43 2.09
CA LEU A 163 -10.77 -10.72 1.06
C LEU A 163 -12.17 -10.72 1.64
N SER A 164 -13.11 -10.22 0.83
CA SER A 164 -14.53 -10.48 1.07
C SER A 164 -14.82 -11.99 1.02
N PRO A 165 -15.90 -12.47 1.66
CA PRO A 165 -16.29 -13.88 1.57
C PRO A 165 -16.42 -14.40 0.13
N ALA A 166 -16.88 -13.56 -0.80
CA ALA A 166 -17.02 -13.91 -2.21
C ALA A 166 -15.66 -14.05 -2.92
N SER A 167 -14.71 -13.17 -2.63
CA SER A 167 -13.35 -13.25 -3.21
C SER A 167 -12.50 -14.32 -2.53
N GLY A 168 -12.79 -14.66 -1.27
CA GLY A 168 -12.09 -15.68 -0.50
C GLY A 168 -12.32 -17.12 -0.99
N THR A 169 -13.26 -17.33 -1.92
CA THR A 169 -13.47 -18.63 -2.58
C THR A 169 -12.69 -18.78 -3.89
N GLU A 170 -12.10 -17.71 -4.41
CA GLU A 170 -11.36 -17.73 -5.67
C GLU A 170 -9.93 -18.26 -5.44
N PRO A 171 -9.57 -19.46 -5.96
CA PRO A 171 -8.30 -20.10 -5.64
C PRO A 171 -7.08 -19.27 -6.06
N GLN A 172 -7.19 -18.55 -7.18
CA GLN A 172 -6.09 -17.72 -7.69
C GLN A 172 -5.82 -16.52 -6.77
N THR A 173 -6.87 -15.86 -6.28
CA THR A 173 -6.76 -14.71 -5.37
C THR A 173 -6.25 -15.12 -4.00
N VAL A 174 -6.71 -16.27 -3.48
CA VAL A 174 -6.18 -16.81 -2.23
C VAL A 174 -4.72 -17.25 -2.39
N GLY A 175 -4.40 -17.89 -3.51
CA GLY A 175 -3.05 -18.33 -3.85
C GLY A 175 -2.05 -17.18 -3.88
N SER A 176 -2.39 -16.05 -4.51
CA SER A 176 -1.48 -14.91 -4.60
C SER A 176 -1.11 -14.30 -3.24
N ILE A 177 -2.05 -14.24 -2.29
CA ILE A 177 -1.76 -13.78 -0.92
C ILE A 177 -0.80 -14.73 -0.21
N LEU A 178 -1.05 -16.05 -0.33
CA LEU A 178 -0.19 -17.06 0.29
C LEU A 178 1.21 -17.09 -0.35
N ASP A 179 1.31 -16.91 -1.66
CA ASP A 179 2.58 -16.84 -2.38
C ASP A 179 3.39 -15.61 -1.95
N ALA A 180 2.76 -14.44 -1.83
CA ALA A 180 3.41 -13.23 -1.32
C ALA A 180 3.95 -13.44 0.11
N LEU A 181 3.17 -14.10 0.98
CA LEU A 181 3.58 -14.45 2.35
C LEU A 181 4.75 -15.44 2.38
N LEU A 182 4.72 -16.45 1.52
CA LEU A 182 5.78 -17.46 1.41
C LEU A 182 7.08 -16.81 0.90
N LEU A 183 6.99 -15.94 -0.10
CA LEU A 183 8.12 -15.21 -0.66
C LEU A 183 8.76 -14.25 0.34
N ALA A 184 7.93 -13.45 1.04
CA ALA A 184 8.39 -12.56 2.12
C ALA A 184 9.04 -13.36 3.27
N GLY A 185 8.45 -14.51 3.60
CA GLY A 185 8.83 -15.35 4.72
C GLY A 185 8.29 -14.83 6.05
N ARG A 186 7.81 -15.76 6.88
CA ARG A 186 7.04 -15.49 8.13
C ARG A 186 7.62 -14.41 9.05
N MET A 187 8.94 -14.36 9.22
CA MET A 187 9.58 -13.41 10.14
C MET A 187 9.63 -12.00 9.56
N ARG A 188 9.87 -11.86 8.26
CA ARG A 188 9.96 -10.55 7.59
C ARG A 188 8.57 -9.97 7.41
N ALA A 189 7.62 -10.78 6.93
CA ALA A 189 6.22 -10.38 6.83
C ALA A 189 5.68 -9.89 8.19
N ALA A 190 5.91 -10.65 9.26
CA ALA A 190 5.48 -10.25 10.60
C ALA A 190 6.17 -8.97 11.11
N ALA A 191 7.47 -8.78 10.83
CA ALA A 191 8.18 -7.57 11.21
C ALA A 191 7.67 -6.34 10.44
N SER A 192 7.39 -6.50 9.14
CA SER A 192 6.89 -5.44 8.27
C SER A 192 5.52 -4.94 8.70
N VAL A 193 4.55 -5.85 8.85
CA VAL A 193 3.20 -5.52 9.32
C VAL A 193 3.23 -4.90 10.71
N LEU A 194 4.06 -5.43 11.63
CA LEU A 194 4.19 -4.86 12.97
C LEU A 194 4.71 -3.41 12.94
N ARG A 195 5.71 -3.11 12.11
CA ARG A 195 6.40 -1.82 12.12
C ARG A 195 5.63 -0.74 11.38
N PHE A 196 5.03 -1.07 10.25
CA PHE A 196 4.46 -0.07 9.36
C PHE A 196 2.94 0.04 9.45
N ASP A 197 2.27 -1.07 9.76
CA ASP A 197 0.81 -1.09 9.85
C ASP A 197 0.33 -1.03 11.31
N VAL A 198 0.77 -1.94 12.17
CA VAL A 198 0.31 -1.98 13.57
C VAL A 198 0.75 -0.76 14.38
N ARG A 199 1.96 -0.24 14.12
CA ARG A 199 2.51 0.95 14.79
C ARG A 199 2.22 2.26 14.04
N ARG A 200 1.22 2.25 13.14
CA ARG A 200 0.85 3.42 12.34
C ARG A 200 0.44 4.62 13.21
N PRO A 201 0.99 5.83 12.97
CA PRO A 201 0.53 7.05 13.64
C PRO A 201 -0.85 7.48 13.15
N ASP A 202 -1.55 8.34 13.89
CA ASP A 202 -2.71 9.05 13.36
C ASP A 202 -2.25 10.16 12.39
N VAL A 203 -2.72 10.10 11.14
CA VAL A 203 -2.44 11.10 10.10
C VAL A 203 -3.69 11.89 9.71
N THR A 204 -4.79 11.74 10.44
CA THR A 204 -6.05 12.46 10.19
C THR A 204 -5.85 13.98 10.20
N GLY A 205 -4.98 14.48 11.08
CA GLY A 205 -4.61 15.90 11.15
C GLY A 205 -3.86 16.45 9.92
N LEU A 206 -3.37 15.57 9.03
CA LEU A 206 -2.73 15.95 7.78
C LEU A 206 -3.72 16.16 6.64
N LEU A 207 -4.93 15.59 6.72
CA LEU A 207 -5.92 15.67 5.64
C LEU A 207 -6.27 17.12 5.24
N PRO A 208 -6.42 18.09 6.17
CA PRO A 208 -6.68 19.48 5.81
C PRO A 208 -5.53 20.17 5.05
N ARG A 209 -4.32 19.58 5.06
CA ARG A 209 -3.14 20.11 4.36
C ARG A 209 -3.02 19.61 2.92
N LEU A 210 -3.86 18.66 2.51
CA LEU A 210 -3.81 18.09 1.17
C LEU A 210 -4.27 19.10 0.13
N THR A 211 -3.37 19.43 -0.81
CA THR A 211 -3.67 20.28 -1.97
C THR A 211 -3.94 19.47 -3.23
N ALA A 212 -3.44 18.24 -3.29
CA ALA A 212 -3.69 17.33 -4.41
C ALA A 212 -5.14 16.81 -4.39
N PRO A 213 -5.76 16.61 -5.57
CA PRO A 213 -7.03 15.88 -5.67
C PRO A 213 -6.93 14.51 -5.01
N LEU A 214 -7.91 14.18 -4.15
CA LEU A 214 -7.98 12.93 -3.39
C LEU A 214 -9.28 12.18 -3.72
N LEU A 215 -9.15 10.92 -4.09
CA LEU A 215 -10.23 9.93 -4.10
C LEU A 215 -10.02 8.94 -2.95
N LEU A 216 -10.94 8.94 -1.99
CA LEU A 216 -11.01 7.92 -0.93
C LEU A 216 -11.98 6.83 -1.37
N VAL A 217 -11.50 5.58 -1.44
CA VAL A 217 -12.34 4.41 -1.70
C VAL A 217 -12.50 3.65 -0.40
N ALA A 218 -13.71 3.63 0.13
CA ALA A 218 -14.07 2.88 1.33
C ALA A 218 -14.88 1.65 0.95
N GLY A 219 -14.77 0.59 1.76
CA GLY A 219 -15.65 -0.57 1.67
C GLY A 219 -17.03 -0.25 2.23
N ASP A 220 -17.91 -1.26 2.25
CA ASP A 220 -19.22 -1.11 2.88
C ASP A 220 -19.11 -0.89 4.41
N ALA A 221 -20.26 -0.74 5.09
CA ALA A 221 -20.36 -0.38 6.50
C ALA A 221 -19.64 -1.35 7.48
N THR A 222 -19.18 -2.52 7.01
CA THR A 222 -18.35 -3.46 7.79
C THR A 222 -16.85 -3.15 7.73
N SER A 223 -16.43 -2.29 6.81
CA SER A 223 -15.04 -1.86 6.66
C SER A 223 -14.64 -0.86 7.76
N PRO A 224 -13.42 -0.99 8.33
CA PRO A 224 -12.91 -0.01 9.29
C PRO A 224 -12.75 1.40 8.69
N CYS A 225 -12.54 1.50 7.37
CA CYS A 225 -12.45 2.79 6.68
C CYS A 225 -13.85 3.38 6.45
N ARG A 226 -14.33 4.23 7.38
CA ARG A 226 -15.66 4.85 7.29
C ARG A 226 -15.62 6.24 6.64
N PRO A 227 -16.55 6.60 5.74
CA PRO A 227 -16.60 7.90 5.07
C PRO A 227 -16.95 9.10 5.97
N THR A 228 -16.97 8.94 7.30
CA THR A 228 -17.27 10.03 8.26
C THR A 228 -16.11 11.00 8.44
N ALA A 229 -14.90 10.67 8.00
CA ALA A 229 -13.83 11.65 7.80
C ALA A 229 -14.04 12.37 6.46
N ARG A 230 -15.03 13.26 6.38
CA ARG A 230 -15.23 14.12 5.19
C ARG A 230 -14.22 15.28 5.22
N PRO A 231 -13.23 15.34 4.32
CA PRO A 231 -12.60 16.62 4.01
C PRO A 231 -13.64 17.57 3.39
N PRO A 232 -13.49 18.89 3.53
CA PRO A 232 -14.43 19.86 2.97
C PRO A 232 -14.58 19.61 1.46
N GLN A 233 -15.81 19.28 1.04
CA GLN A 233 -16.13 19.03 -0.36
C GLN A 233 -15.92 20.33 -1.16
N ARG A 234 -14.86 20.39 -1.98
CA ARG A 234 -14.84 21.32 -3.11
C ARG A 234 -15.73 20.72 -4.19
N HIS A 235 -16.94 21.25 -4.33
CA HIS A 235 -17.83 20.94 -5.42
C HIS A 235 -17.11 21.19 -6.75
N LEU A 236 -16.82 20.11 -7.49
CA LEU A 236 -16.54 20.20 -8.92
C LEU A 236 -17.82 20.71 -9.57
N ARG A 237 -17.86 22.01 -9.89
CA ARG A 237 -18.87 22.54 -10.80
C ARG A 237 -18.65 21.88 -12.15
N PRO A 238 -19.69 21.31 -12.79
CA PRO A 238 -19.56 20.88 -14.18
C PRO A 238 -19.23 22.12 -15.02
N SER A 239 -18.11 22.07 -15.74
CA SER A 239 -17.84 23.00 -16.83
C SER A 239 -18.93 22.81 -17.87
N ARG A 240 -19.81 23.80 -18.02
CA ARG A 240 -20.67 23.89 -19.19
C ARG A 240 -19.78 24.19 -20.39
N GLY A 241 -19.70 23.24 -21.30
CA GLY A 241 -19.24 23.38 -22.68
C GLY A 241 -20.24 22.64 -23.54
#